data_AF-A0A9D9XEY3-F1
#
_entry.id   AF-A0A9D9XEY3-F1
#
_cell.length_a   1.000
_cell.length_b   1.000
_cell.length_c   1.000
_cell.angle_alpha   90.00
_cell.angle_beta   90.00
_cell.angle_gamma   90.00
#
_symmetry.space_group_name_H-M   'P 1'
#
loop_
_entity.id
_entity.type
_entity.pdbx_description
1 polymer ?
#
loop_
_entity_poly.entity_id
_entity_poly.type
_entity_poly.pdbx_seq_one_letter_code
_entity_poly.pdbx_strand_id
1 'polypeptide(L)'
;MKKKITTNPFLISTLIFVLLALVCTVFTIPMYDGVYRYEKALFLVEHEGKVALRFLLGLDLETVQLNNITPQIHLKPIGYVLFVLIHIGLPVLAGLRVHFANIKNKQAAE
;
A
#
# COMPACT_ATOMS: atom_id res chain seq x y z
N MET A 1 -25.44 -8.02 20.15
CA MET A 1 -24.20 -7.20 20.23
C MET A 1 -23.32 -7.20 18.96
N LYS A 2 -23.66 -7.90 17.86
CA LYS A 2 -22.77 -8.10 16.68
C LYS A 2 -22.84 -7.03 15.56
N LYS A 3 -23.77 -6.07 15.59
CA LYS A 3 -23.98 -5.11 14.47
C LYS A 3 -23.09 -3.86 14.48
N LYS A 4 -22.32 -3.58 15.55
CA LYS A 4 -21.60 -2.29 15.68
C LYS A 4 -20.35 -2.15 14.79
N ILE A 5 -19.72 -3.27 14.43
CA ILE A 5 -18.47 -3.27 13.65
C ILE A 5 -18.76 -3.04 12.17
N THR A 6 -19.78 -3.72 11.64
CA THR A 6 -20.15 -3.66 10.21
C THR A 6 -20.87 -2.37 9.81
N THR A 7 -21.29 -1.55 10.78
CA THR A 7 -21.95 -0.27 10.52
C THR A 7 -21.05 0.93 10.73
N ASN A 8 -19.85 0.78 11.29
CA ASN A 8 -18.96 1.94 11.47
C ASN A 8 -18.06 2.11 10.23
N PRO A 9 -18.27 3.15 9.41
CA PRO A 9 -17.52 3.35 8.17
C PRO A 9 -16.02 3.60 8.41
N PHE A 10 -15.68 4.30 9.49
CA PHE A 10 -14.29 4.58 9.85
C PHE A 10 -13.57 3.27 10.22
N LEU A 11 -14.22 2.43 11.02
CA LEU A 11 -13.62 1.17 11.48
C LEU A 11 -13.40 0.19 10.31
N ILE A 12 -14.33 0.12 9.36
CA ILE A 12 -14.16 -0.69 8.15
C ILE A 12 -13.02 -0.16 7.27
N SER A 13 -12.92 1.16 7.11
CA SER A 13 -11.82 1.79 6.38
C SER A 13 -10.47 1.43 7.01
N THR A 14 -10.32 1.64 8.32
CA THR A 14 -9.09 1.30 9.06
C THR A 14 -8.77 -0.19 8.99
N LEU A 15 -9.77 -1.07 9.08
CA LEU A 15 -9.55 -2.51 9.01
C LEU A 15 -8.98 -2.93 7.65
N ILE A 16 -9.51 -2.37 6.56
CA ILE A 16 -9.04 -2.65 5.20
C ILE A 16 -7.65 -2.06 4.98
N PHE A 17 -7.37 -0.86 5.49
CA PHE A 17 -6.04 -0.26 5.47
C PHE A 17 -5.01 -1.20 6.11
N VAL A 18 -5.28 -1.63 7.35
CA VAL A 18 -4.37 -2.50 8.11
C VAL A 18 -4.20 -3.83 7.41
N LEU A 19 -5.27 -4.41 6.88
CA LEU A 19 -5.19 -5.68 6.15
C LEU A 19 -4.31 -5.57 4.90
N LEU A 20 -4.51 -4.53 4.08
CA LEU A 20 -3.71 -4.31 2.89
C LEU A 20 -2.24 -4.05 3.23
N ALA A 21 -1.97 -3.18 4.20
CA ALA A 21 -0.61 -2.89 4.65
C ALA A 21 0.08 -4.14 5.19
N LEU A 22 -0.63 -4.99 5.95
CA LEU A 22 -0.10 -6.25 6.47
C LEU A 22 0.23 -7.23 5.33
N VAL A 23 -0.67 -7.40 4.36
CA VAL A 23 -0.43 -8.29 3.21
C VAL A 23 0.77 -7.80 2.40
N CYS A 24 0.86 -6.51 2.10
CA CYS A 24 1.96 -5.93 1.34
C CYS A 24 3.31 -5.87 2.09
N THR A 25 3.31 -5.98 3.42
CA THR A 25 4.54 -6.07 4.23
C THR A 25 5.01 -7.50 4.42
N VAL A 26 4.09 -8.44 4.59
CA VAL A 26 4.38 -9.88 4.77
C VAL A 26 4.82 -10.51 3.44
N PHE A 27 4.13 -10.20 2.35
CA PHE A 27 4.43 -10.78 1.03
C PHE A 27 5.15 -9.76 0.14
N THR A 28 6.16 -10.23 -0.59
CA THR A 28 6.86 -9.43 -1.60
C THR A 28 5.98 -9.32 -2.86
N ILE A 29 5.09 -8.34 -2.88
CA ILE A 29 4.19 -8.08 -4.01
C ILE A 29 4.72 -6.87 -4.81
N PRO A 30 5.34 -7.07 -5.99
CA PRO A 30 5.90 -5.99 -6.79
C PRO A 30 4.78 -5.22 -7.51
N MET A 31 4.36 -4.08 -6.94
CA MET A 31 3.17 -3.35 -7.39
C MET A 31 3.45 -1.93 -7.89
N TYR A 32 4.44 -1.24 -7.31
CA TYR A 32 4.66 0.18 -7.57
C TYR A 32 5.76 0.37 -8.60
N ASP A 33 5.55 1.23 -9.60
CA ASP A 33 6.65 1.59 -10.49
C ASP A 33 7.70 2.41 -9.75
N GLY A 34 8.95 1.97 -9.82
CA GLY A 34 10.06 2.64 -9.16
C GLY A 34 11.39 2.38 -9.83
N VAL A 35 12.44 2.82 -9.15
CA VAL A 35 13.83 2.71 -9.57
C VAL A 35 14.65 2.23 -8.38
N TYR A 36 15.49 1.23 -8.65
CA TYR A 36 16.53 0.75 -7.75
C TYR A 36 17.85 1.41 -8.17
N ARG A 37 18.39 2.28 -7.32
CA ARG A 37 19.66 2.97 -7.55
C ARG A 37 20.75 2.34 -6.70
N TYR A 38 21.72 1.71 -7.35
CA TYR A 38 22.90 1.12 -6.72
C TYR A 38 24.07 2.08 -6.87
N GLU A 39 24.58 2.59 -5.75
CA GLU A 39 25.68 3.55 -5.74
C GLU A 39 26.80 3.07 -4.83
N LYS A 40 28.00 2.88 -5.41
CA LYS A 40 29.23 2.61 -4.65
C LYS A 40 30.43 3.22 -5.36
N ALA A 41 31.00 4.27 -4.76
CA ALA A 41 32.11 5.03 -5.33
C ALA A 41 31.82 5.55 -6.76
N LEU A 42 32.48 5.01 -7.79
CA LEU A 42 32.29 5.39 -9.20
C LEU A 42 31.23 4.54 -9.93
N PHE A 43 30.66 3.53 -9.26
CA PHE A 43 29.66 2.64 -9.85
C PHE A 43 28.26 3.16 -9.52
N LEU A 44 27.56 3.65 -10.54
CA LEU A 44 26.17 4.06 -10.46
C LEU A 44 25.37 3.26 -11.50
N VAL A 45 24.46 2.42 -10.99
CA VAL A 45 23.54 1.65 -11.83
C VAL A 45 22.12 1.94 -11.35
N GLU A 46 21.29 2.38 -12.28
CA GLU A 46 19.86 2.55 -12.06
C GLU A 46 19.11 1.44 -12.81
N HIS A 47 18.22 0.77 -12.10
CA HIS A 47 17.36 -0.25 -12.67
C HIS A 47 15.90 0.11 -12.43
N GLU A 48 15.16 0.31 -13.51
CA GLU A 48 13.72 0.54 -13.42
C GLU A 48 12.98 -0.78 -13.25
N GLY A 49 12.00 -0.81 -12.34
CA GLY A 49 11.24 -2.02 -12.10
C GLY A 49 10.05 -1.81 -11.18
N LYS A 50 9.31 -2.91 -10.96
CA LYS A 50 8.25 -2.94 -9.97
C LYS A 50 8.86 -3.10 -8.58
N VAL A 51 8.45 -2.23 -7.67
CA VAL A 51 8.88 -2.13 -6.28
C VAL A 51 7.78 -2.69 -5.39
N ALA A 52 8.17 -3.54 -4.44
CA ALA A 52 7.29 -4.04 -3.39
C ALA A 52 7.27 -3.08 -2.19
N LEU A 53 6.14 -3.04 -1.46
CA LEU A 53 6.04 -2.20 -0.24
C LEU A 53 7.10 -2.56 0.79
N ARG A 54 7.34 -3.86 0.96
CA ARG A 54 8.37 -4.39 1.86
C ARG A 54 9.74 -3.75 1.60
N PHE A 55 10.15 -3.64 0.34
CA PHE A 55 11.42 -3.01 -0.02
C PHE A 55 11.44 -1.50 0.25
N LEU A 56 10.33 -0.79 -0.01
CA LEU A 56 10.20 0.64 0.36
C LEU A 56 10.36 0.89 1.86
N LEU A 57 9.95 -0.08 2.68
CA LEU A 57 10.08 -0.02 4.14
C LEU A 57 11.46 -0.48 4.63
N GLY A 58 12.39 -0.78 3.70
CA GLY A 58 13.73 -1.26 4.02
C GLY A 58 13.79 -2.71 4.51
N LEU A 59 12.71 -3.46 4.32
CA LEU A 59 12.64 -4.88 4.69
C LEU A 59 13.11 -5.74 3.52
N ASP A 60 13.85 -6.81 3.81
CA ASP A 60 14.29 -7.81 2.82
C ASP A 60 15.10 -7.22 1.66
N LEU A 61 15.87 -6.16 1.90
CA LEU A 61 16.72 -5.55 0.88
C LEU A 61 17.86 -6.46 0.42
N GLU A 62 18.17 -7.50 1.19
CA GLU A 62 19.21 -8.50 0.88
C GLU A 62 18.90 -9.26 -0.42
N THR A 63 17.62 -9.48 -0.73
CA THR A 63 17.18 -10.21 -1.93
C THR A 63 17.30 -9.38 -3.21
N VAL A 64 17.50 -8.07 -3.08
CA VAL A 64 17.64 -7.13 -4.19
C VAL A 64 19.03 -6.48 -4.22
N GLN A 65 20.01 -7.01 -3.50
CA GLN A 65 21.37 -6.50 -3.56
C GLN A 65 22.05 -6.85 -4.88
N LEU A 66 22.88 -5.93 -5.37
CA LEU A 66 23.76 -6.16 -6.51
C LEU A 66 25.21 -6.02 -6.03
N ASN A 67 25.99 -7.11 -6.11
CA ASN A 67 27.41 -7.13 -5.69
C ASN A 67 27.65 -6.59 -4.25
N ASN A 68 26.82 -6.98 -3.28
CA ASN A 68 26.83 -6.49 -1.90
C ASN A 68 26.52 -4.98 -1.76
N ILE A 69 25.83 -4.39 -2.73
CA ILE A 69 25.35 -3.00 -2.70
C ILE A 69 23.85 -3.04 -2.46
N THR A 70 23.41 -2.41 -1.37
CA THR A 70 21.98 -2.22 -1.08
C THR A 70 21.44 -1.08 -1.94
N PRO A 71 20.32 -1.26 -2.67
CA PRO A 71 19.77 -0.21 -3.50
C PRO A 71 19.11 0.89 -2.66
N GLN A 72 19.24 2.13 -3.11
CA GLN A 72 18.31 3.20 -2.77
C GLN A 72 17.07 3.06 -3.64
N ILE A 73 15.90 2.98 -3.03
CA ILE A 73 14.64 2.70 -3.72
C ILE A 73 13.81 3.96 -3.76
N HIS A 74 13.44 4.37 -4.97
CA HIS A 74 12.57 5.52 -5.19
C HIS A 74 11.38 5.10 -6.05
N LEU A 75 10.19 5.60 -5.71
CA LEU A 75 9.04 5.43 -6.59
C LEU A 75 9.09 6.47 -7.71
N LYS A 76 8.59 6.08 -8.88
CA LYS A 76 8.23 7.02 -9.93
C LYS A 76 6.96 7.77 -9.52
N PRO A 77 6.64 8.93 -10.13
CA PRO A 77 5.40 9.66 -9.86
C PRO A 77 4.15 8.75 -9.92
N ILE A 78 4.07 7.88 -10.93
CA ILE A 78 2.96 6.92 -11.06
C ILE A 78 2.97 5.85 -9.95
N GLY A 79 4.14 5.45 -9.45
CA GLY A 79 4.27 4.55 -8.30
C GLY A 79 3.72 5.17 -7.01
N TYR A 80 3.97 6.46 -6.78
CA TYR A 80 3.37 7.18 -5.64
C TYR A 80 1.85 7.28 -5.76
N VAL A 81 1.33 7.55 -6.96
CA VAL A 81 -0.12 7.57 -7.21
C VAL A 81 -0.74 6.21 -6.91
N LEU A 82 -0.14 5.12 -7.40
CA LEU A 82 -0.59 3.75 -7.13
C LEU A 82 -0.55 3.44 -5.63
N PHE A 83 0.52 3.83 -4.94
CA PHE A 83 0.64 3.67 -3.48
C PHE A 83 -0.55 4.32 -2.75
N VAL A 84 -0.85 5.58 -3.06
CA VAL A 84 -1.96 6.32 -2.45
C VAL A 84 -3.32 5.69 -2.80
N LEU A 85 -3.55 5.31 -4.06
CA LEU A 85 -4.83 4.71 -4.47
C LEU A 85 -5.10 3.39 -3.76
N ILE A 86 -4.07 2.56 -3.61
CA ILE A 86 -4.20 1.24 -2.98
C ILE A 86 -4.31 1.37 -1.46
N HIS A 87 -3.41 2.14 -0.84
CA HIS A 87 -3.32 2.21 0.63
C HIS A 87 -4.26 3.22 1.24
N ILE A 88 -4.74 4.22 0.51
CA ILE A 88 -5.66 5.23 1.05
C ILE A 88 -6.99 5.17 0.29
N GLY A 89 -6.94 5.15 -1.03
CA GLY A 89 -8.14 5.15 -1.88
C GLY A 89 -9.08 3.97 -1.61
N LEU A 90 -8.57 2.74 -1.64
CA LEU A 90 -9.40 1.53 -1.40
C LEU A 90 -10.02 1.50 0.01
N PRO A 91 -9.25 1.73 1.10
CA PRO A 91 -9.83 1.86 2.44
C PRO A 91 -10.93 2.93 2.53
N VAL A 92 -10.70 4.11 1.95
CA VAL A 92 -11.68 5.21 1.97
C VAL A 92 -12.94 4.82 1.20
N LEU A 93 -12.79 4.23 0.01
CA LEU A 93 -13.91 3.77 -0.82
C LEU A 93 -14.78 2.75 -0.07
N ALA A 94 -14.16 1.82 0.66
CA ALA A 94 -14.88 0.84 1.44
C ALA A 94 -15.65 1.46 2.62
N GLY A 95 -15.04 2.43 3.33
CA GLY A 95 -15.71 3.19 4.38
C GLY A 95 -16.90 3.99 3.84
N LEU A 96 -16.73 4.67 2.70
CA LEU A 96 -17.79 5.41 2.01
C LEU A 96 -18.95 4.49 1.61
N ARG A 97 -18.67 3.29 1.11
CA ARG A 97 -19.71 2.31 0.76
C ARG A 97 -20.58 1.95 1.96
N VAL A 98 -19.97 1.75 3.14
CA VAL A 98 -20.71 1.49 4.39
C VAL A 98 -21.50 2.71 4.83
N HIS A 99 -20.92 3.91 4.72
CA HIS A 99 -21.61 5.16 5.06
C HIS A 99 -22.90 5.35 4.24
N PHE A 100 -22.82 5.20 2.91
CA PHE A 100 -24.00 5.31 2.04
C PHE A 100 -25.02 4.20 2.29
N ALA A 101 -24.58 2.98 2.56
CA ALA A 101 -25.47 1.88 2.93
C ALA A 101 -26.25 2.18 4.23
N ASN A 102 -25.60 2.78 5.22
CA ASN A 102 -26.25 3.16 6.47
C ASN A 102 -27.29 4.28 6.28
N ILE A 103 -26.99 5.29 5.45
CA ILE A 103 -27.94 6.37 5.13
C ILE A 103 -29.19 5.78 4.47
N LYS A 104 -29.00 4.91 3.47
CA LYS A 104 -30.12 4.25 2.78
C LYS A 104 -30.99 3.42 3.73
N ASN A 105 -30.36 2.67 4.64
CA ASN A 105 -31.09 1.85 5.62
C ASN A 105 -31.85 2.70 6.64
N LYS A 106 -31.33 3.88 7.01
CA LYS A 106 -32.03 4.82 7.89
C LYS A 106 -33.26 5.40 7.20
N GLN A 107 -33.13 5.82 5.95
CA GLN A 107 -34.24 6.36 5.14
C GLN A 107 -35.36 5.34 4.87
N ALA A 108 -35.04 4.05 4.80
CA ALA A 108 -36.03 3.00 4.59
C ALA A 108 -36.77 2.56 5.87
N ALA A 109 -36.32 3.04 7.04
CA ALA A 109 -36.90 2.72 8.35
C ALA A 109 -37.76 3.87 8.92
N GLU A 110 -37.73 5.04 8.29
CA GLU A 110 -38.62 6.19 8.50
C GLU A 110 -39.84 6.08 7.57
#